data_AF-A0A7I7Q5S1-F1
#
_entry.id   AF-A0A7I7Q5S1-F1
#
_cell.length_a   1.000
_cell.length_b   1.000
_cell.length_c   1.000
_cell.angle_alpha   90.00
_cell.angle_beta   90.00
_cell.angle_gamma   90.00
#
_symmetry.space_group_name_H-M   'P 1'
#
loop_
_entity.id
_entity.type
_entity.pdbx_description
1 polymer ?
#
loop_
_entity_poly.entity_id
_entity_poly.type
_entity_poly.pdbx_seq_one_letter_code
_entity_poly.pdbx_strand_id
1 'polypeptide(L)'
;MQDVVTNVGVKVIPWIPTPAKRVMFGGRSIIIDGNTLDPTLQLMLSGMRLGGIDGLAVNADPAASRAQMRQSLLSLPGPQIHVTVDDLTIPGPAGEIGARHYRPASGTASDLLVFYHGGAWVLGDLDTADALCRLTCRDAGVHVLSIDYRLAPEHPAPAAIDDAYAAFKWACEHAAELGATPGVSRSVETARAATWPRWCAT
;
A
#
# COMPACT_ATOMS: atom_id res chain seq x y z
N MET A 1 10.68 -8.50 24.59
CA MET A 1 9.73 -9.61 24.88
C MET A 1 8.32 -9.28 24.36
N GLN A 2 7.84 -8.03 24.48
CA GLN A 2 6.64 -7.54 23.78
C GLN A 2 6.65 -7.84 22.26
N ASP A 3 7.75 -7.52 21.56
CA ASP A 3 7.82 -7.66 20.09
C ASP A 3 7.67 -9.09 19.56
N VAL A 4 8.04 -10.08 20.36
CA VAL A 4 7.96 -11.50 19.99
C VAL A 4 6.54 -12.03 20.23
N VAL A 5 5.90 -11.60 21.32
CA VAL A 5 4.52 -12.00 21.66
C VAL A 5 3.52 -11.38 20.67
N THR A 6 3.72 -10.12 20.27
CA THR A 6 2.88 -9.44 19.26
C THR A 6 3.06 -10.07 17.87
N ASN A 7 4.30 -10.38 17.46
CA ASN A 7 4.56 -11.02 16.16
C ASN A 7 4.04 -12.46 16.07
N VAL A 8 4.14 -13.25 17.14
CA VAL A 8 3.63 -14.63 17.16
C VAL A 8 2.10 -14.63 17.21
N GLY A 9 1.49 -13.73 17.98
CA GLY A 9 0.03 -13.61 18.09
C GLY A 9 -0.65 -13.32 16.76
N VAL A 10 -0.16 -12.32 16.00
CA VAL A 10 -0.72 -11.95 14.69
C VAL A 10 -0.62 -13.09 13.67
N LYS A 11 0.45 -13.90 13.75
CA LYS A 11 0.67 -15.06 12.87
C LYS A 11 -0.29 -16.22 13.10
N VAL A 12 -0.85 -16.36 14.30
CA VAL A 12 -1.75 -17.46 14.65
C VAL A 12 -3.23 -17.09 14.42
N ILE A 13 -3.59 -15.79 14.48
CA ILE A 13 -4.97 -15.30 14.31
C ILE A 13 -5.70 -15.86 13.09
N PRO A 14 -5.11 -15.93 11.87
CA PRO A 14 -5.79 -16.48 10.70
C PRO A 14 -6.18 -17.96 10.87
N TRP A 15 -5.37 -18.73 11.60
CA TRP A 15 -5.51 -20.18 11.78
C TRP A 15 -6.52 -20.57 12.87
N ILE A 16 -6.98 -19.62 13.68
CA ILE A 16 -8.03 -19.87 14.68
C ILE A 16 -9.38 -20.03 13.93
N PRO A 17 -10.12 -21.14 14.13
CA PRO A 17 -11.42 -21.33 13.49
C PRO A 17 -12.41 -20.23 13.84
N THR A 18 -13.22 -19.79 12.88
CA THR A 18 -14.24 -18.74 13.06
C THR A 18 -15.18 -18.97 14.25
N PRO A 19 -15.67 -20.20 14.54
CA PRO A 19 -16.48 -20.45 15.73
C PRO A 19 -15.73 -20.12 17.03
N ALA A 20 -14.44 -20.45 17.11
CA ALA A 20 -13.61 -20.17 18.27
C ALA A 20 -13.37 -18.66 18.45
N LYS A 21 -13.12 -17.93 17.34
CA LYS A 21 -13.02 -16.45 17.36
C LYS A 21 -14.30 -15.81 17.90
N ARG A 22 -15.47 -16.28 17.45
CA ARG A 22 -16.78 -15.78 17.92
C ARG A 22 -16.98 -16.02 19.42
N VAL A 23 -16.56 -17.18 19.93
CA VAL A 23 -16.63 -17.50 21.36
C VAL A 23 -15.73 -16.59 22.20
N MET A 24 -14.53 -16.21 21.72
CA MET A 24 -13.66 -15.25 22.42
C MET A 24 -14.33 -13.88 22.66
N PHE A 25 -15.28 -13.51 21.80
CA PHE A 25 -16.10 -12.30 21.96
C PHE A 25 -17.47 -12.57 22.59
N GLY A 26 -17.67 -13.73 23.23
CA GLY A 26 -18.95 -14.10 23.84
C GLY A 26 -20.10 -14.19 22.84
N GLY A 27 -19.81 -14.53 21.58
CA GLY A 27 -20.77 -14.53 20.48
C GLY A 27 -21.16 -13.13 19.99
N ARG A 28 -20.59 -12.05 20.54
CA ARG A 28 -20.91 -10.68 20.13
C ARG A 28 -20.29 -10.36 18.78
N SER A 29 -21.16 -10.02 17.84
CA SER A 29 -20.80 -9.42 16.57
C SER A 29 -20.97 -7.91 16.66
N ILE A 30 -19.99 -7.15 16.14
CA ILE A 30 -20.12 -5.70 15.99
C ILE A 30 -20.85 -5.44 14.68
N ILE A 31 -22.02 -4.80 14.76
CA ILE A 31 -22.83 -4.41 13.60
C ILE A 31 -23.02 -2.89 13.64
N ILE A 32 -22.62 -2.21 12.57
CA ILE A 32 -22.78 -0.76 12.40
C ILE A 32 -23.42 -0.54 11.04
N ASP A 33 -24.52 0.19 10.99
CA ASP A 33 -25.27 0.48 9.74
C ASP A 33 -25.63 -0.77 8.92
N GLY A 34 -25.94 -1.87 9.60
CA GLY A 34 -26.27 -3.16 8.98
C GLY A 34 -25.06 -3.97 8.49
N ASN A 35 -23.85 -3.42 8.56
CA ASN A 35 -22.62 -4.14 8.21
C ASN A 35 -22.06 -4.88 9.41
N THR A 36 -21.81 -6.18 9.24
CA THR A 36 -21.23 -7.04 10.27
C THR A 36 -19.70 -7.07 10.14
N LEU A 37 -18.99 -6.74 11.22
CA LEU A 37 -17.54 -6.86 11.27
C LEU A 37 -17.10 -8.33 11.22
N ASP A 38 -16.17 -8.66 10.31
CA ASP A 38 -15.61 -9.99 10.22
C ASP A 38 -14.95 -10.41 11.56
N PRO A 39 -15.19 -11.63 12.07
CA PRO A 39 -14.63 -12.06 13.36
C PRO A 39 -13.10 -12.05 13.43
N THR A 40 -12.40 -12.23 12.31
CA THR A 40 -10.94 -12.14 12.25
C THR A 40 -10.49 -10.68 12.36
N LEU A 41 -11.16 -9.76 11.65
CA LEU A 41 -10.91 -8.33 11.80
C LEU A 41 -11.24 -7.83 13.20
N GLN A 42 -12.34 -8.29 13.80
CA GLN A 42 -12.70 -7.98 15.18
C GLN A 42 -11.63 -8.44 16.17
N LEU A 43 -11.07 -9.63 15.97
CA LEU A 43 -9.97 -10.14 16.79
C LEU A 43 -8.69 -9.31 16.62
N MET A 44 -8.34 -9.00 15.39
CA MET A 44 -7.17 -8.19 15.07
C MET A 44 -7.26 -6.78 15.66
N LEU A 45 -8.39 -6.09 15.48
CA LEU A 45 -8.64 -4.76 16.05
C LEU A 45 -8.61 -4.76 17.58
N SER A 46 -9.15 -5.81 18.20
CA SER A 46 -9.12 -5.97 19.66
C SER A 46 -7.69 -6.18 20.16
N GLY A 47 -6.88 -6.98 19.45
CA GLY A 47 -5.46 -7.17 19.74
C GLY A 47 -4.64 -5.89 19.57
N MET A 48 -4.90 -5.13 18.50
CA MET A 48 -4.26 -3.83 18.25
C MET A 48 -4.52 -2.84 19.40
N ARG A 49 -5.77 -2.70 19.83
CA ARG A 49 -6.13 -1.85 20.99
C ARG A 49 -5.46 -2.29 22.28
N LEU A 50 -5.41 -3.60 22.56
CA LEU A 50 -4.68 -4.11 23.73
C LEU A 50 -3.18 -3.83 23.66
N GLY A 51 -2.62 -3.74 22.44
CA GLY A 51 -1.24 -3.33 22.19
C GLY A 51 -1.02 -1.81 22.20
N GLY A 52 -2.04 -1.00 22.51
CA GLY A 52 -1.97 0.46 22.53
C GLY A 52 -2.05 1.12 21.14
N ILE A 53 -2.43 0.37 20.10
CA ILE A 53 -2.64 0.90 18.75
C ILE A 53 -4.11 1.25 18.59
N ASP A 54 -4.43 2.51 18.89
CA ASP A 54 -5.81 3.03 18.85
C ASP A 54 -6.11 3.83 17.57
N GLY A 55 -5.11 4.03 16.70
CA GLY A 55 -5.27 4.76 15.44
C GLY A 55 -4.00 4.81 14.59
N LEU A 56 -4.10 5.48 13.43
CA LEU A 56 -2.99 5.68 12.50
C LEU A 56 -2.05 6.81 12.91
N ALA A 57 -2.55 7.79 13.67
CA ALA A 57 -1.78 8.94 14.14
C ALA A 57 -1.31 8.71 15.57
N VAL A 58 -0.01 8.83 15.79
CA VAL A 58 0.63 8.77 17.10
C VAL A 58 0.85 10.19 17.59
N ASN A 59 0.04 10.66 18.55
CA ASN A 59 0.20 11.97 19.22
C ASN A 59 0.42 13.17 18.27
N ALA A 60 -0.14 13.13 17.05
CA ALA A 60 0.10 14.12 15.99
C ALA A 60 1.58 14.31 15.59
N ASP A 61 2.42 13.29 15.83
CA ASP A 61 3.82 13.21 15.38
C ASP A 61 3.89 12.38 14.07
N PRO A 62 4.20 13.02 12.92
CA PRO A 62 4.31 12.33 11.64
C PRO A 62 5.39 11.25 11.62
N ALA A 63 6.55 11.49 12.24
CA ALA A 63 7.66 10.56 12.23
C ALA A 63 7.32 9.29 13.04
N ALA A 64 6.74 9.47 14.23
CA ALA A 64 6.26 8.34 15.04
C ALA A 64 5.13 7.57 14.34
N SER A 65 4.21 8.28 13.68
CA SER A 65 3.10 7.67 12.93
C SER A 65 3.60 6.86 11.73
N ARG A 66 4.58 7.37 10.98
CA ARG A 66 5.24 6.65 9.87
C ARG A 66 5.92 5.38 10.38
N ALA A 67 6.69 5.48 11.47
CA ALA A 67 7.37 4.33 12.06
C ALA A 67 6.37 3.25 12.53
N GLN A 68 5.29 3.65 13.21
CA GLN A 68 4.25 2.71 13.65
C GLN A 68 3.56 2.03 12.46
N MET A 69 3.19 2.78 11.42
CA MET A 69 2.57 2.23 10.22
C MET A 69 3.49 1.22 9.53
N ARG A 70 4.76 1.58 9.35
CA ARG A 70 5.78 0.71 8.76
C ARG A 70 5.95 -0.58 9.56
N GLN A 71 6.14 -0.48 10.88
CA GLN A 71 6.28 -1.64 11.74
C GLN A 71 5.03 -2.54 11.69
N SER A 72 3.84 -1.94 11.72
CA SER A 72 2.57 -2.67 11.71
C SER A 72 2.37 -3.43 10.41
N LEU A 73 2.58 -2.78 9.26
CA LEU A 73 2.37 -3.39 7.95
C LEU A 73 3.42 -4.46 7.62
N LEU A 74 4.70 -4.19 7.91
CA LEU A 74 5.78 -5.15 7.64
C LEU A 74 5.76 -6.36 8.58
N SER A 75 5.12 -6.25 9.74
CA SER A 75 4.93 -7.38 10.67
C SER A 75 3.74 -8.28 10.30
N LEU A 76 2.87 -7.86 9.37
CA LEU A 76 1.78 -8.69 8.91
C LEU A 76 2.34 -9.89 8.12
N PRO A 77 2.00 -11.13 8.50
CA PRO A 77 2.38 -12.28 7.72
C PRO A 77 1.69 -12.26 6.36
N GLY A 78 2.48 -12.42 5.30
CA GLY A 78 2.00 -12.56 3.93
C GLY A 78 2.77 -13.64 3.20
N PRO A 79 2.20 -14.20 2.11
CA PRO A 79 2.96 -15.08 1.23
C PRO A 79 4.16 -14.32 0.65
N GLN A 80 5.29 -15.00 0.44
CA GLN A 80 6.40 -14.42 -0.30
C GLN A 80 6.01 -14.35 -1.79
N ILE A 81 5.87 -13.13 -2.31
CA ILE A 81 5.44 -12.88 -3.69
C ILE A 81 6.66 -12.61 -4.55
N HIS A 82 6.97 -13.56 -5.43
CA HIS A 82 8.15 -13.52 -6.28
C HIS A 82 7.83 -12.78 -7.58
N VAL A 83 8.38 -11.57 -7.71
CA VAL A 83 8.40 -10.73 -8.91
C VAL A 83 9.77 -10.06 -8.98
N THR A 84 10.22 -9.64 -10.16
CA THR A 84 11.48 -8.90 -10.26
C THR A 84 11.24 -7.45 -9.83
N VAL A 85 12.17 -6.90 -9.06
CA VAL A 85 12.04 -5.56 -8.46
C VAL A 85 13.32 -4.77 -8.65
N ASP A 86 13.18 -3.53 -9.10
CA ASP A 86 14.28 -2.58 -9.22
C ASP A 86 13.89 -1.25 -8.57
N ASP A 87 14.80 -0.70 -7.79
CA ASP A 87 14.69 0.67 -7.29
C ASP A 87 15.33 1.62 -8.32
N LEU A 88 14.66 2.74 -8.61
CA LEU A 88 15.12 3.76 -9.54
C LEU A 88 14.75 5.16 -9.03
N THR A 89 15.38 6.17 -9.61
CA THR A 89 15.01 7.57 -9.41
C THR A 89 14.51 8.17 -10.71
N ILE A 90 13.53 9.06 -10.61
CA ILE A 90 12.93 9.74 -11.77
C ILE A 90 12.97 11.27 -11.55
N PRO A 91 13.05 12.08 -12.62
CA PRO A 91 13.05 13.53 -12.46
C PRO A 91 11.70 14.04 -11.94
N GLY A 92 11.75 14.91 -10.92
CA GLY A 92 10.59 15.55 -10.33
C GLY A 92 10.69 17.08 -10.30
N PRO A 93 9.60 17.78 -9.93
CA PRO A 93 9.53 19.25 -9.95
C PRO A 93 10.42 19.93 -8.90
N ALA A 94 10.87 19.21 -7.87
CA ALA A 94 11.69 19.74 -6.78
C ALA A 94 12.94 18.90 -6.48
N GLY A 95 13.36 18.06 -7.43
CA GLY A 95 14.45 17.09 -7.26
C GLY A 95 14.06 15.72 -7.81
N GLU A 96 14.92 14.74 -7.59
CA GLU A 96 14.61 13.35 -7.93
C GLU A 96 13.50 12.79 -7.04
N ILE A 97 12.63 11.97 -7.62
CA ILE A 97 11.58 11.21 -6.93
C ILE A 97 12.03 9.75 -6.91
N GLY A 98 12.01 9.12 -5.74
CA GLY A 98 12.26 7.68 -5.63
C GLY A 98 11.11 6.88 -6.25
N ALA A 99 11.43 5.76 -6.90
CA ALA A 99 10.42 4.85 -7.41
C ALA A 99 10.90 3.40 -7.34
N ARG A 100 9.95 2.47 -7.33
CA ARG A 100 10.21 1.04 -7.38
C ARG A 100 9.40 0.40 -8.50
N HIS A 101 10.09 -0.26 -9.41
CA HIS A 101 9.48 -0.98 -10.54
C HIS A 101 9.37 -2.46 -10.22
N TYR A 102 8.19 -3.02 -10.45
CA TYR A 102 7.88 -4.44 -10.29
C TYR A 102 7.53 -5.02 -11.65
N ARG A 103 8.17 -6.14 -11.99
CA ARG A 103 8.02 -6.82 -13.29
C ARG A 103 7.49 -8.25 -13.07
N PRO A 104 6.40 -8.64 -13.74
CA PRO A 104 5.85 -9.99 -13.60
C PRO A 104 6.79 -11.02 -14.24
N ALA A 105 6.76 -12.26 -13.72
CA ALA A 105 7.65 -13.32 -14.20
C ALA A 105 7.36 -13.76 -15.65
N SER A 106 6.10 -13.69 -16.07
CA SER A 106 5.71 -13.87 -17.47
C SER A 106 6.09 -12.60 -18.23
N GLY A 107 7.16 -12.64 -19.03
CA GLY A 107 7.64 -11.51 -19.85
C GLY A 107 6.70 -11.09 -20.99
N THR A 108 5.39 -11.17 -20.77
CA THR A 108 4.29 -10.88 -21.70
C THR A 108 3.46 -9.68 -21.27
N ALA A 109 3.80 -9.02 -20.16
CA ALA A 109 3.05 -7.87 -19.67
C ALA A 109 3.18 -6.69 -20.63
N SER A 110 2.05 -6.19 -21.12
CA SER A 110 2.01 -5.01 -21.98
C SER A 110 1.68 -3.72 -21.22
N ASP A 111 1.15 -3.83 -20.00
CA ASP A 111 0.53 -2.69 -19.32
C ASP A 111 1.38 -2.22 -18.13
N LEU A 112 1.37 -0.91 -17.87
CA LEU A 112 2.02 -0.27 -16.74
C LEU A 112 1.00 0.40 -15.82
N LEU A 113 1.02 0.00 -14.54
CA LEU A 113 0.31 0.64 -13.45
C LEU A 113 1.26 1.58 -12.71
N VAL A 114 0.95 2.88 -12.68
CA VAL A 114 1.61 3.82 -11.76
C VAL A 114 0.85 3.79 -10.44
N PHE A 115 1.57 3.47 -9.35
CA PHE A 115 1.02 3.26 -8.03
C PHE A 115 1.47 4.35 -7.05
N TYR A 116 0.50 4.93 -6.33
CA TYR A 116 0.74 5.90 -5.27
C TYR A 116 0.31 5.27 -3.95
N HIS A 117 1.25 5.15 -3.01
CA HIS A 117 0.95 4.53 -1.73
C HIS A 117 -0.08 5.34 -0.93
N GLY A 118 -0.85 4.64 -0.09
CA GLY A 118 -1.76 5.28 0.85
C GLY A 118 -1.03 5.92 2.03
N GLY A 119 -1.78 6.57 2.92
CA GLY A 119 -1.23 7.27 4.08
C GLY A 119 -1.60 8.75 4.19
N ALA A 120 -2.64 9.17 3.47
CA ALA A 120 -3.20 10.53 3.53
C ALA A 120 -2.15 11.64 3.30
N TRP A 121 -1.20 11.41 2.39
CA TRP A 121 -0.11 12.33 2.04
C TRP A 121 0.91 12.60 3.15
N VAL A 122 0.79 11.92 4.29
CA VAL A 122 1.63 12.11 5.48
C VAL A 122 2.39 10.84 5.83
N LEU A 123 1.81 9.68 5.56
CA LEU A 123 2.32 8.37 5.94
C LEU A 123 2.62 7.50 4.70
N GLY A 124 3.27 6.36 4.95
CA GLY A 124 3.63 5.40 3.93
C GLY A 124 4.97 5.71 3.27
N ASP A 125 5.46 4.71 2.57
CA ASP A 125 6.69 4.69 1.77
C ASP A 125 6.64 3.49 0.80
N LEU A 126 7.67 3.33 -0.03
CA LEU A 126 7.78 2.21 -0.98
C LEU A 126 7.68 0.82 -0.32
N ASP A 127 8.16 0.64 0.91
CA ASP A 127 8.14 -0.67 1.57
C ASP A 127 6.78 -0.97 2.19
N THR A 128 6.06 0.03 2.70
CA THR A 128 4.68 -0.15 3.17
C THR A 128 3.72 -0.56 2.05
N ALA A 129 4.04 -0.18 0.80
CA ALA A 129 3.28 -0.55 -0.39
C ALA A 129 3.79 -1.83 -1.08
N ASP A 130 4.97 -2.34 -0.71
CA ASP A 130 5.68 -3.38 -1.47
C ASP A 130 4.86 -4.66 -1.64
N ALA A 131 4.28 -5.19 -0.56
CA ALA A 131 3.47 -6.41 -0.62
C ALA A 131 2.26 -6.26 -1.57
N LEU A 132 1.60 -5.10 -1.56
CA LEU A 132 0.45 -4.82 -2.43
C LEU A 132 0.89 -4.64 -3.89
N CYS A 133 2.01 -3.96 -4.14
CA CYS A 133 2.56 -3.79 -5.47
C CYS A 133 2.98 -5.13 -6.09
N ARG A 134 3.66 -5.99 -5.31
CA ARG A 134 4.02 -7.36 -5.73
C ARG A 134 2.79 -8.20 -6.05
N LEU A 135 1.78 -8.15 -5.17
CA LEU A 135 0.52 -8.88 -5.36
C LEU A 135 -0.17 -8.45 -6.65
N THR A 136 -0.29 -7.13 -6.85
CA THR A 136 -0.91 -6.54 -8.03
C THR A 136 -0.13 -6.91 -9.29
N CYS A 137 1.19 -6.79 -9.27
CA CYS A 137 2.07 -7.17 -10.37
C CYS A 137 1.89 -8.64 -10.78
N ARG A 138 1.92 -9.56 -9.80
CA ARG A 138 1.76 -11.00 -10.04
C ARG A 138 0.36 -11.35 -10.55
N ASP A 139 -0.68 -10.91 -9.84
CA ASP A 139 -2.05 -11.40 -10.06
C ASP A 139 -2.73 -10.73 -11.26
N ALA A 140 -2.42 -9.46 -11.51
CA ALA A 140 -2.90 -8.76 -12.71
C ALA A 140 -1.99 -8.98 -13.93
N GLY A 141 -0.76 -9.47 -13.72
CA GLY A 141 0.20 -9.69 -14.81
C GLY A 141 0.65 -8.40 -15.50
N VAL A 142 0.78 -7.32 -14.74
CA VAL A 142 1.15 -5.98 -15.23
C VAL A 142 2.43 -5.49 -14.59
N HIS A 143 3.12 -4.55 -15.25
CA HIS A 143 4.18 -3.79 -14.60
C HIS A 143 3.58 -2.85 -13.55
N VAL A 144 4.27 -2.65 -12.43
CA VAL A 144 3.88 -1.67 -11.41
C VAL A 144 5.04 -0.73 -11.15
N LEU A 145 4.82 0.57 -11.20
CA LEU A 145 5.77 1.60 -10.81
C LEU A 145 5.24 2.34 -9.58
N SER A 146 5.75 1.99 -8.40
CA SER A 146 5.40 2.63 -7.14
C SER A 146 6.23 3.90 -6.94
N ILE A 147 5.58 5.01 -6.59
CA ILE A 147 6.20 6.34 -6.49
C ILE A 147 6.34 6.77 -5.04
N ASP A 148 7.54 7.21 -4.65
CA ASP A 148 7.89 7.77 -3.34
C ASP A 148 7.74 9.30 -3.36
N TYR A 149 6.50 9.76 -3.44
CA TYR A 149 6.18 11.18 -3.54
C TYR A 149 6.44 11.92 -2.21
N ARG A 150 6.72 13.23 -2.28
CA ARG A 150 6.97 14.05 -1.08
C ARG A 150 5.77 14.07 -0.12
N LEU A 151 6.05 13.97 1.17
CA LEU A 151 5.03 13.92 2.22
C LEU A 151 4.89 15.24 2.98
N ALA A 152 3.67 15.51 3.42
CA ALA A 152 3.37 16.51 4.43
C ALA A 152 3.73 15.97 5.84
N PRO A 153 4.02 16.85 6.82
CA PRO A 153 4.00 18.32 6.75
C PRO A 153 5.23 18.98 6.14
N GLU A 154 6.31 18.23 5.89
CA GLU A 154 7.57 18.76 5.34
C GLU A 154 7.36 19.39 3.95
N HIS A 155 6.47 18.79 3.17
CA HIS A 155 6.05 19.25 1.86
C HIS A 155 4.52 19.32 1.80
N PRO A 156 3.90 20.46 2.18
CA PRO A 156 2.46 20.61 2.17
C PRO A 156 1.88 20.56 0.74
N ALA A 157 0.57 20.38 0.65
CA ALA A 157 -0.13 20.42 -0.64
C ALA A 157 0.21 21.74 -1.40
N PRO A 158 0.48 21.66 -2.72
CA PRO A 158 0.23 20.53 -3.62
C PRO A 158 1.43 19.59 -3.88
N ALA A 159 2.50 19.61 -3.10
CA ALA A 159 3.77 18.93 -3.43
C ALA A 159 3.64 17.45 -3.85
N ALA A 160 2.89 16.65 -3.09
CA ALA A 160 2.66 15.24 -3.42
C ALA A 160 1.93 15.03 -4.76
N ILE A 161 0.98 15.92 -5.09
CA ILE A 161 0.20 15.87 -6.32
C ILE A 161 1.09 16.25 -7.51
N ASP A 162 1.96 17.24 -7.33
CA ASP A 162 2.92 17.66 -8.36
C ASP A 162 3.90 16.53 -8.69
N ASP A 163 4.41 15.83 -7.66
CA ASP A 163 5.29 14.67 -7.83
C ASP A 163 4.56 13.51 -8.51
N ALA A 164 3.34 13.20 -8.08
CA ALA A 164 2.51 12.15 -8.69
C ALA A 164 2.26 12.43 -10.18
N TYR A 165 1.90 13.68 -10.52
CA TYR A 165 1.68 14.05 -11.91
C TYR A 165 2.96 14.02 -12.75
N ALA A 166 4.08 14.48 -12.20
CA ALA A 166 5.38 14.39 -12.87
C ALA A 166 5.78 12.93 -13.14
N ALA A 167 5.63 12.07 -12.13
CA ALA A 167 5.92 10.64 -12.23
C ALA A 167 5.03 9.94 -13.27
N PHE A 168 3.74 10.27 -13.32
CA PHE A 168 2.83 9.72 -14.32
C PHE A 168 3.23 10.08 -15.75
N LYS A 169 3.55 11.35 -16.00
CA LYS A 169 4.01 11.79 -17.33
C LYS A 169 5.31 11.08 -17.72
N TRP A 170 6.28 11.05 -16.80
CA TRP A 170 7.54 10.35 -17.01
C TRP A 170 7.31 8.87 -17.36
N ALA A 171 6.44 8.19 -16.63
CA ALA A 171 6.09 6.80 -16.89
C ALA A 171 5.43 6.59 -18.27
N CYS A 172 4.61 7.54 -18.73
CA CYS A 172 4.03 7.48 -20.08
C CYS A 172 5.10 7.64 -21.17
N GLU A 173 6.05 8.55 -20.96
CA GLU A 173 7.16 8.80 -21.90
C GLU A 173 8.16 7.64 -21.95
N HIS A 174 8.37 6.95 -20.83
CA HIS A 174 9.38 5.88 -20.67
C HIS A 174 8.76 4.47 -20.58
N ALA A 175 7.49 4.31 -20.96
CA ALA A 175 6.77 3.04 -20.84
C ALA A 175 7.51 1.87 -21.53
N ALA A 176 8.05 2.12 -22.73
CA ALA A 176 8.80 1.13 -23.50
C ALA A 176 10.10 0.70 -22.79
N GLU A 177 10.79 1.63 -22.13
CA GLU A 177 12.00 1.35 -21.35
C GLU A 177 11.70 0.51 -20.11
N LEU A 178 10.51 0.70 -19.53
CA LEU A 178 9.98 -0.10 -18.42
C LEU A 178 9.41 -1.46 -18.87
N GLY A 179 9.50 -1.80 -20.16
CA GLY A 179 9.01 -3.05 -20.74
C GLY A 179 7.50 -3.08 -21.00
N ALA A 180 6.79 -1.98 -20.79
CA ALA A 180 5.37 -1.85 -21.11
C ALA A 180 5.18 -1.35 -22.55
N THR A 181 4.08 -1.76 -23.17
CA THR A 181 3.66 -1.25 -24.48
C THR A 181 2.96 0.10 -24.26
N PRO A 182 3.29 1.15 -25.05
CA PRO A 182 2.57 2.42 -24.98
C PRO A 182 1.07 2.21 -25.25
N GLY A 183 0.24 2.41 -24.22
CA GLY A 183 -1.19 2.15 -24.26
C GLY A 183 -1.83 2.32 -22.88
N VAL A 184 -3.14 2.61 -22.87
CA VAL A 184 -3.96 3.09 -21.72
C VAL A 184 -3.43 2.66 -20.34
N SER A 185 -2.74 3.57 -19.66
CA SER A 185 -2.34 3.40 -18.26
C SER A 185 -3.58 3.51 -17.36
N ARG A 186 -3.64 2.66 -16.34
CA ARG A 186 -4.63 2.76 -15.26
C ARG A 186 -3.87 3.01 -13.98
N SER A 187 -4.21 4.06 -13.24
CA SER A 187 -3.73 4.29 -11.87
C SER A 187 -4.68 3.61 -10.88
N VAL A 188 -4.13 3.12 -9.76
CA VAL A 188 -4.93 2.63 -8.62
C VAL A 188 -4.53 3.46 -7.41
N GLU A 189 -5.53 4.05 -6.75
CA GLU A 189 -5.36 4.86 -5.53
C GLU A 189 -6.23 4.28 -4.41
N THR A 190 -5.66 4.10 -3.21
CA THR A 190 -6.39 3.63 -2.02
C THR A 190 -7.19 4.74 -1.32
N ALA A 191 -7.11 5.99 -1.78
CA ALA A 191 -7.85 7.14 -1.25
C ALA A 191 -8.78 7.74 -2.32
N ARG A 192 -10.01 7.23 -2.39
CA ARG A 192 -11.14 7.66 -3.24
C ARG A 192 -11.01 7.41 -4.75
N ALA A 193 -11.90 6.53 -5.24
CA ALA A 193 -12.35 6.47 -6.62
C ALA A 193 -13.00 7.81 -7.05
N ALA A 194 -12.25 8.65 -7.74
CA ALA A 194 -12.81 9.61 -8.68
C ALA A 194 -12.39 9.15 -10.09
N THR A 195 -13.27 9.30 -11.07
CA THR A 195 -13.05 8.88 -12.46
C THR A 195 -11.92 9.67 -13.12
N TRP A 196 -10.78 9.05 -13.39
CA TRP A 196 -9.77 9.63 -14.28
C TRP A 196 -10.27 9.57 -15.73
N PRO A 197 -10.23 10.67 -16.50
CA PRO A 197 -10.49 10.61 -17.92
C PRO A 197 -9.42 9.76 -18.62
N ARG A 198 -9.82 9.12 -19.71
CA ARG A 198 -8.97 8.30 -20.58
C ARG A 198 -7.94 9.22 -21.26
N TRP A 199 -6.73 9.29 -20.73
CA TRP A 199 -5.62 10.00 -21.36
C TRP A 199 -4.57 8.99 -21.87
N CYS A 200 -3.88 9.36 -22.95
CA CYS A 200 -2.99 8.57 -23.80
C CYS A 200 -3.70 7.75 -24.91
N ALA A 201 -4.10 8.48 -25.96
CA ALA A 201 -4.11 8.02 -27.34
C ALA A 201 -3.82 9.22 -28.24
N THR A 202 -2.53 9.48 -28.50
CA THR A 202 -1.98 10.13 -29.71
C THR A 202 -0.48 9.93 -29.70
#